data_AF-A0A1C4LNX9-F1
#
_entry.id   AF-A0A1C4LNX9-F1
#
_cell.length_a   1.000
_cell.length_b   1.000
_cell.length_c   1.000
_cell.angle_alpha   90.00
_cell.angle_beta   90.00
_cell.angle_gamma   90.00
#
_symmetry.space_group_name_H-M   'P 1'
#
loop_
_entity.id
_entity.type
_entity.pdbx_description
1 polymer ?
#
loop_
_entity_poly.entity_id
_entity_poly.type
_entity_poly.pdbx_seq_one_letter_code
_entity_poly.pdbx_strand_id
1 'polypeptide(L)'
;MKRTTFTAAVALLALAALQGRGQAVEVRAEQVRAAQTPAAQGQAAGQGRAVRSQAVPGEADRSQAVPGEADRSQAVQGRAVRSQVDQSQAIPSPRQVRVLADSTPGGSGSPAASGGASAGSGSTLPVSGAPVRWQLQGEPLAGAATTADAPAMRPAVTYRDSIKPDETKFYGLALDAKSSAAVSAFAVPPTGSRVGYGDGLELKLQSADGSECDSQEAHFQDDGDARPIGTAVSRLIGVGSQCQDVNQYTLQVHRTSDGTSDPGAWPLELRYVSEPPLRPGAPALPTAPPAPALTPGPASASPTPLTAGTPRQAHGGAGFETAAAVRTGIWKDQVLPGETRFYKVPVDWGQQATVFADFAAPGAADESTFVGSGVRLSVYSPVREFVVGADKSYLGAPASIGEQLAPVSYANRADDDARVARVRYAGWYYLAVSVHPDVAKAVTGAVPVTLRVDVTGRAGTAPPYQGDPAAGGIGVRAHDVASANGSAAAAGPSASSGPLRFVAFAALGAGTVLLLTLGGWYATARRRAGRGAAPAAADAVPPRSSW
;
A
#
# COMPACT_ATOMS: atom_id res chain seq x y z
N MET A 1 -27.31 -40.74 -57.01
CA MET A 1 -28.57 -40.49 -57.76
C MET A 1 -29.19 -39.17 -57.27
N LYS A 2 -30.08 -38.55 -58.07
CA LYS A 2 -31.04 -37.43 -57.81
C LYS A 2 -30.99 -36.77 -56.40
N ARG A 3 -30.79 -35.44 -56.24
CA ARG A 3 -31.74 -34.30 -56.50
C ARG A 3 -33.11 -34.52 -55.82
N THR A 4 -33.76 -33.54 -55.17
CA THR A 4 -34.00 -32.10 -55.49
C THR A 4 -34.34 -31.39 -54.15
N THR A 5 -33.85 -30.19 -53.77
CA THR A 5 -34.14 -28.82 -54.25
C THR A 5 -35.64 -28.46 -54.26
N PHE A 6 -36.02 -27.35 -53.62
CA PHE A 6 -37.30 -26.66 -53.82
C PHE A 6 -37.13 -25.14 -53.60
N THR A 7 -37.65 -24.32 -54.51
CA THR A 7 -37.42 -22.86 -54.54
C THR A 7 -38.59 -22.12 -55.21
N ALA A 8 -39.27 -21.23 -54.48
CA ALA A 8 -40.07 -20.07 -54.93
C ALA A 8 -40.61 -19.35 -53.67
N ALA A 9 -40.64 -18.03 -53.46
CA ALA A 9 -40.56 -16.81 -54.29
C ALA A 9 -41.90 -16.32 -54.89
N VAL A 10 -42.12 -15.00 -54.79
CA VAL A 10 -43.22 -14.08 -55.23
C VAL A 10 -43.65 -13.22 -54.01
N ALA A 11 -43.52 -11.89 -53.90
CA ALA A 11 -43.68 -10.73 -54.82
C ALA A 11 -45.16 -10.25 -54.94
N LEU A 12 -45.53 -8.96 -55.11
CA LEU A 12 -44.83 -7.66 -55.21
C LEU A 12 -45.83 -6.49 -54.88
N LEU A 13 -45.46 -5.21 -55.13
CA LEU A 13 -46.31 -3.99 -55.27
C LEU A 13 -46.90 -3.38 -53.98
N ALA A 14 -47.14 -2.06 -53.84
CA ALA A 14 -46.87 -0.85 -54.65
C ALA A 14 -46.69 0.37 -53.67
N LEU A 15 -45.83 1.39 -53.91
CA LEU A 15 -45.99 2.58 -54.78
C LEU A 15 -47.30 3.37 -54.55
N ALA A 16 -47.33 4.71 -54.40
CA ALA A 16 -46.31 5.77 -54.35
C ALA A 16 -46.73 6.84 -53.29
N ALA A 17 -46.47 8.16 -53.25
CA ALA A 17 -45.89 9.24 -54.09
C ALA A 17 -45.64 10.50 -53.19
N LEU A 18 -45.27 11.71 -53.64
CA LEU A 18 -44.08 12.22 -54.37
C LEU A 18 -44.10 13.79 -54.26
N GLN A 19 -42.96 14.49 -54.46
CA GLN A 19 -42.78 15.97 -54.46
C GLN A 19 -42.80 16.67 -53.07
N GLY A 20 -41.97 17.70 -52.79
CA GLY A 20 -40.86 18.27 -53.56
C GLY A 20 -40.27 19.57 -52.95
N ARG A 21 -39.09 20.01 -53.45
CA ARG A 21 -38.24 21.14 -52.98
C ARG A 21 -37.50 20.88 -51.63
N GLY A 22 -36.21 21.15 -51.46
CA GLY A 22 -35.15 21.47 -52.43
C GLY A 22 -34.50 22.87 -52.27
N GLN A 23 -33.41 22.94 -51.50
CA GLN A 23 -32.32 23.92 -51.65
C GLN A 23 -30.99 23.27 -51.26
N ALA A 24 -29.90 23.72 -51.89
CA ALA A 24 -28.53 23.39 -51.52
C ALA A 24 -27.84 24.67 -51.02
N VAL A 25 -26.93 24.53 -50.06
CA VAL A 25 -26.12 25.64 -49.54
C VAL A 25 -24.65 25.22 -49.57
N GLU A 26 -23.94 25.75 -50.56
CA GLU A 26 -22.49 25.70 -50.67
C GLU A 26 -21.91 26.95 -50.00
N VAL A 27 -21.00 26.81 -49.04
CA VAL A 27 -20.25 27.94 -48.47
C VAL A 27 -18.76 27.61 -48.47
N ARG A 28 -18.00 28.54 -49.04
CA ARG A 28 -16.56 28.48 -49.28
C ARG A 28 -15.74 28.26 -48.01
N ALA A 29 -14.59 27.60 -48.16
CA ALA A 29 -13.44 27.85 -47.30
C ALA A 29 -12.85 29.24 -47.62
N GLU A 30 -12.47 30.00 -46.60
CA GLU A 30 -11.85 31.31 -46.75
C GLU A 30 -10.49 31.36 -46.03
N GLN A 31 -9.50 32.01 -46.65
CA GLN A 31 -8.12 32.02 -46.18
C GLN A 31 -7.90 33.08 -45.10
N VAL A 32 -7.53 32.67 -43.88
CA VAL A 32 -6.94 33.60 -42.90
C VAL A 32 -5.49 33.87 -43.30
N ARG A 33 -5.29 34.98 -44.01
CA ARG A 33 -3.98 35.45 -44.49
C ARG A 33 -3.25 36.21 -43.39
N ALA A 34 -1.95 35.95 -43.22
CA ALA A 34 -1.13 36.68 -42.25
C ALA A 34 -1.05 38.18 -42.58
N ALA A 35 -1.16 39.03 -41.55
CA ALA A 35 -0.99 40.47 -41.64
C ALA A 35 0.11 40.92 -40.65
N GLN A 36 1.18 41.51 -41.18
CA GLN A 36 2.26 42.12 -40.42
C GLN A 36 2.05 43.64 -40.37
N THR A 37 2.18 44.28 -39.20
CA THR A 37 2.45 45.74 -39.04
C THR A 37 2.59 46.08 -37.54
N PRO A 38 3.30 47.16 -37.17
CA PRO A 38 4.71 47.41 -37.46
C PRO A 38 5.52 47.66 -36.16
N ALA A 39 6.85 47.78 -36.28
CA ALA A 39 7.68 48.25 -35.16
C ALA A 39 7.47 49.76 -34.92
N ALA A 40 7.41 50.17 -33.65
CA ALA A 40 7.47 51.56 -33.23
C ALA A 40 8.75 51.80 -32.41
N GLN A 41 9.52 52.83 -32.76
CA GLN A 41 10.74 53.21 -32.05
C GLN A 41 10.42 54.17 -30.89
N GLY A 42 11.07 53.98 -29.74
CA GLY A 42 11.01 54.90 -28.60
C GLY A 42 12.32 54.85 -27.82
N GLN A 43 13.08 55.95 -27.84
CA GLN A 43 14.38 56.06 -27.19
C GLN A 43 14.25 56.74 -25.82
N ALA A 44 14.91 56.22 -24.77
CA ALA A 44 15.40 57.04 -23.66
C ALA A 44 16.53 56.32 -22.87
N ALA A 45 17.49 57.13 -22.43
CA ALA A 45 18.77 56.76 -21.81
C ALA A 45 18.71 55.95 -20.50
N GLY A 46 19.77 55.15 -20.26
CA GLY A 46 20.07 54.50 -18.97
C GLY A 46 21.46 53.86 -18.97
N GLN A 47 22.53 54.64 -18.76
CA GLN A 47 23.92 54.14 -18.85
C GLN A 47 24.37 53.42 -17.56
N GLY A 48 25.01 52.25 -17.71
CA GLY A 48 25.28 51.31 -16.59
C GLY A 48 26.64 50.62 -16.57
N ARG A 49 27.71 51.27 -17.07
CA ARG A 49 29.14 50.99 -16.80
C ARG A 49 29.59 49.50 -16.71
N ALA A 50 29.96 48.93 -17.84
CA ALA A 50 30.78 47.71 -17.87
C ALA A 50 32.23 47.99 -17.42
N VAL A 51 32.88 47.05 -16.74
CA VAL A 51 34.30 47.10 -16.35
C VAL A 51 35.09 46.06 -17.15
N ARG A 52 36.26 46.46 -17.69
CA ARG A 52 37.22 45.57 -18.37
C ARG A 52 38.43 45.31 -17.47
N SER A 53 38.79 44.03 -17.35
CA SER A 53 40.15 43.55 -17.06
C SER A 53 40.37 42.30 -17.92
N GLN A 54 40.93 42.47 -19.12
CA GLN A 54 42.37 42.29 -19.39
C GLN A 54 42.81 40.84 -19.21
N ALA A 55 43.01 40.15 -20.34
CA ALA A 55 43.68 38.86 -20.40
C ALA A 55 45.18 39.05 -20.66
N VAL A 56 46.00 38.13 -20.15
CA VAL A 56 47.43 38.03 -20.43
C VAL A 56 47.69 36.65 -21.04
N PRO A 57 48.34 36.53 -22.22
CA PRO A 57 48.72 35.24 -22.78
C PRO A 57 49.99 34.70 -22.09
N GLY A 58 49.96 33.42 -21.71
CA GLY A 58 51.15 32.63 -21.35
C GLY A 58 51.29 31.47 -22.34
N GLU A 59 52.52 31.11 -22.70
CA GLU A 59 52.80 30.20 -23.81
C GLU A 59 52.88 28.72 -23.39
N ALA A 60 52.82 27.84 -24.39
CA ALA A 60 52.52 26.41 -24.31
C ALA A 60 53.48 25.54 -23.48
N ASP A 61 52.98 24.37 -23.08
CA ASP A 61 53.62 23.12 -23.49
C ASP A 61 52.58 22.12 -24.03
N ARG A 62 53.04 21.09 -24.76
CA ARG A 62 52.20 20.08 -25.42
C ARG A 62 52.23 18.76 -24.68
N SER A 63 51.09 18.10 -24.59
CA SER A 63 51.01 16.64 -24.48
C SER A 63 49.76 16.14 -25.21
N GLN A 64 49.88 15.01 -25.91
CA GLN A 64 48.84 14.48 -26.77
C GLN A 64 47.88 13.57 -25.97
N ALA A 65 46.57 13.71 -26.21
CA ALA A 65 45.56 12.78 -25.76
C ALA A 65 44.60 12.48 -26.92
N VAL A 66 44.18 11.23 -27.05
CA VAL A 66 43.27 10.76 -28.11
C VAL A 66 41.83 11.18 -27.80
N PRO A 67 41.02 11.65 -28.77
CA PRO A 67 39.60 11.92 -28.53
C PRO A 67 38.85 10.61 -28.28
N GLY A 68 38.45 10.36 -27.04
CA GLY A 68 37.42 9.39 -26.70
C GLY A 68 36.04 9.94 -27.06
N GLU A 69 35.17 9.10 -27.61
CA GLU A 69 33.84 9.52 -28.08
C GLU A 69 32.90 9.73 -26.90
N ALA A 70 32.37 10.96 -26.75
CA ALA A 70 31.56 11.36 -25.60
C ALA A 70 30.08 11.06 -25.85
N ASP A 71 29.57 9.97 -25.28
CA ASP A 71 28.16 9.63 -25.32
C ASP A 71 27.30 10.66 -24.56
N ARG A 72 26.08 10.91 -25.05
CA ARG A 72 25.21 12.00 -24.59
C ARG A 72 24.13 11.50 -23.63
N SER A 73 24.52 11.16 -22.41
CA SER A 73 23.58 10.97 -21.30
C SER A 73 22.74 12.24 -21.09
N GLN A 74 21.47 12.21 -21.50
CA GLN A 74 20.54 13.31 -21.28
C GLN A 74 20.07 13.31 -19.82
N ALA A 75 20.61 14.22 -19.01
CA ALA A 75 20.15 14.43 -17.65
C ALA A 75 18.72 15.00 -17.66
N VAL A 76 17.72 14.16 -17.33
CA VAL A 76 16.35 14.60 -17.08
C VAL A 76 16.36 15.50 -15.85
N GLN A 77 15.93 16.76 -16.01
CA GLN A 77 15.96 17.73 -14.92
C GLN A 77 14.86 17.43 -13.90
N GLY A 78 15.25 16.79 -12.78
CA GLY A 78 14.41 16.64 -11.59
C GLY A 78 13.94 18.02 -11.10
N ARG A 79 12.65 18.32 -11.30
CA ARG A 79 12.08 19.65 -11.07
C ARG A 79 11.86 19.89 -9.58
N ALA A 80 12.90 20.35 -8.89
CA ALA A 80 12.85 20.68 -7.47
C ALA A 80 11.67 21.62 -7.12
N VAL A 81 10.71 21.11 -6.36
CA VAL A 81 9.57 21.89 -5.86
C VAL A 81 10.06 22.78 -4.71
N ARG A 82 10.28 24.06 -5.01
CA ARG A 82 10.55 25.05 -3.95
C ARG A 82 9.32 25.22 -3.08
N SER A 83 9.38 24.70 -1.85
CA SER A 83 8.44 25.12 -0.80
C SER A 83 8.62 26.63 -0.56
N GLN A 84 7.54 27.40 -0.71
CA GLN A 84 7.57 28.84 -0.44
C GLN A 84 7.45 29.07 1.07
N VAL A 85 8.52 29.63 1.66
CA VAL A 85 8.44 30.21 3.00
C VAL A 85 7.65 31.52 2.91
N ASP A 86 6.43 31.52 3.46
CA ASP A 86 5.68 32.76 3.70
C ASP A 86 6.36 33.53 4.83
N GLN A 87 7.06 34.60 4.48
CA GLN A 87 7.50 35.62 5.44
C GLN A 87 6.48 36.74 5.48
N SER A 88 5.57 36.72 6.45
CA SER A 88 4.73 37.87 6.72
C SER A 88 4.43 38.10 8.21
N GLN A 89 4.42 39.38 8.58
CA GLN A 89 3.94 39.97 9.85
C GLN A 89 4.76 39.71 11.12
N ALA A 90 5.72 40.61 11.37
CA ALA A 90 6.25 40.84 12.70
C ALA A 90 5.20 41.51 13.61
N ILE A 91 5.07 41.05 14.85
CA ILE A 91 4.19 41.62 15.88
C ILE A 91 5.07 42.28 16.97
N PRO A 92 4.76 43.51 17.41
CA PRO A 92 5.65 44.28 18.29
C PRO A 92 5.64 43.80 19.75
N SER A 93 6.75 44.04 20.45
CA SER A 93 6.97 43.63 21.85
C SER A 93 5.89 44.18 22.81
N PRO A 94 5.36 43.37 23.75
CA PRO A 94 4.47 43.86 24.78
C PRO A 94 5.21 44.81 25.73
N ARG A 95 4.64 46.01 25.95
CA ARG A 95 5.11 46.93 26.99
C ARG A 95 4.84 46.33 28.38
N GLN A 96 5.72 46.63 29.32
CA GLN A 96 5.54 46.31 30.74
C GLN A 96 4.24 46.93 31.27
N VAL A 97 3.35 46.11 31.84
CA VAL A 97 2.23 46.59 32.67
C VAL A 97 2.49 46.17 34.11
N ARG A 98 2.77 47.17 34.94
CA ARG A 98 3.06 47.03 36.37
C ARG A 98 1.74 46.98 37.14
N VAL A 99 1.25 45.79 37.46
CA VAL A 99 0.12 45.62 38.38
C VAL A 99 0.64 45.66 39.82
N LEU A 100 0.01 46.45 40.67
CA LEU A 100 0.34 46.58 42.09
C LEU A 100 -0.26 45.41 42.87
N ALA A 101 0.43 44.97 43.91
CA ALA A 101 -0.17 44.13 44.94
C ALA A 101 -1.07 44.97 45.84
N ASP A 102 -2.22 44.44 46.23
CA ASP A 102 -2.99 44.92 47.38
C ASP A 102 -3.65 43.73 48.11
N SER A 103 -4.12 43.94 49.34
CA SER A 103 -3.98 42.93 50.39
C SER A 103 -5.23 42.69 51.25
N THR A 104 -5.46 41.43 51.62
CA THR A 104 -6.32 40.98 52.76
C THR A 104 -7.85 41.18 52.63
N PRO A 105 -8.70 40.62 53.54
CA PRO A 105 -8.79 39.18 53.84
C PRO A 105 -10.24 38.66 54.03
N GLY A 106 -10.38 37.33 54.17
CA GLY A 106 -11.47 36.70 54.94
C GLY A 106 -12.43 35.79 54.17
N GLY A 107 -13.02 34.80 54.86
CA GLY A 107 -14.04 33.90 54.31
C GLY A 107 -13.90 32.42 54.69
N SER A 108 -14.01 32.08 55.98
CA SER A 108 -14.02 30.69 56.44
C SER A 108 -15.38 30.02 56.17
N GLY A 109 -15.40 28.93 55.39
CA GLY A 109 -16.63 28.18 55.09
C GLY A 109 -16.38 26.70 54.77
N SER A 110 -16.91 25.82 55.61
CA SER A 110 -17.15 24.40 55.35
C SER A 110 -18.62 24.14 55.72
N PRO A 111 -19.36 23.25 55.02
CA PRO A 111 -19.24 21.83 55.39
C PRO A 111 -19.56 20.80 54.29
N ALA A 112 -19.37 19.53 54.69
CA ALA A 112 -20.11 18.34 54.25
C ALA A 112 -19.90 17.80 52.82
N ALA A 113 -20.06 16.48 52.72
CA ALA A 113 -19.96 15.70 51.49
C ALA A 113 -21.28 14.98 51.21
N SER A 114 -21.59 14.71 49.93
CA SER A 114 -22.26 13.48 49.51
C SER A 114 -22.41 13.38 47.99
N GLY A 115 -22.27 12.16 47.46
CA GLY A 115 -22.99 11.70 46.27
C GLY A 115 -22.31 11.88 44.91
N GLY A 116 -22.16 10.76 44.19
CA GLY A 116 -22.17 10.77 42.72
C GLY A 116 -21.09 9.94 42.02
N ALA A 117 -21.54 9.13 41.06
CA ALA A 117 -20.77 8.56 39.94
C ALA A 117 -19.42 7.88 40.26
N SER A 118 -19.46 6.55 40.38
CA SER A 118 -18.30 5.70 40.13
C SER A 118 -17.80 5.90 38.69
N ALA A 119 -16.80 6.76 38.50
CA ALA A 119 -16.12 6.92 37.22
C ALA A 119 -15.43 5.59 36.87
N GLY A 120 -16.04 4.81 35.96
CA GLY A 120 -15.49 3.55 35.50
C GLY A 120 -14.09 3.79 34.93
N SER A 121 -13.07 3.24 35.59
CA SER A 121 -11.67 3.50 35.26
C SER A 121 -11.41 3.07 33.82
N GLY A 122 -11.25 4.05 32.92
CA GLY A 122 -10.76 3.79 31.58
C GLY A 122 -9.34 3.27 31.70
N SER A 123 -9.15 1.95 31.56
CA SER A 123 -7.84 1.32 31.63
C SER A 123 -6.95 1.80 30.49
N THR A 124 -6.24 2.89 30.75
CA THR A 124 -4.99 3.22 30.08
C THR A 124 -3.99 2.12 30.43
N LEU A 125 -4.02 1.03 29.68
CA LEU A 125 -2.97 0.02 29.72
C LEU A 125 -1.65 0.74 29.38
N PRO A 126 -0.66 0.77 30.28
CA PRO A 126 0.64 1.33 29.93
C PRO A 126 1.28 0.37 28.93
N VAL A 127 1.46 0.81 27.68
CA VAL A 127 2.21 0.07 26.66
C VAL A 127 3.71 0.21 26.95
N SER A 128 4.13 -0.37 28.08
CA SER A 128 5.53 -0.61 28.41
C SER A 128 5.99 -1.84 27.63
N GLY A 129 6.35 -1.61 26.37
CA GLY A 129 6.82 -2.62 25.43
C GLY A 129 7.81 -2.03 24.45
N ALA A 130 8.70 -2.87 23.93
CA ALA A 130 9.58 -2.47 22.83
C ALA A 130 8.75 -2.32 21.53
N PRO A 131 9.17 -1.45 20.58
CA PRO A 131 8.57 -1.36 19.26
C PRO A 131 8.37 -2.72 18.59
N VAL A 132 7.17 -2.97 18.08
CA VAL A 132 6.84 -4.22 17.39
C VAL A 132 7.47 -4.20 16.00
N ARG A 133 8.37 -5.15 15.74
CA ARG A 133 9.17 -5.23 14.51
C ARG A 133 8.55 -6.19 13.49
N TRP A 134 8.68 -5.87 12.20
CA TRP A 134 8.27 -6.75 11.11
C TRP A 134 9.01 -8.09 11.23
N GLN A 135 8.25 -9.18 11.44
CA GLN A 135 8.78 -10.54 11.41
C GLN A 135 8.72 -11.03 9.97
N LEU A 136 9.87 -11.10 9.28
CA LEU A 136 9.95 -11.55 7.88
C LEU A 136 9.25 -12.91 7.70
N GLN A 137 8.41 -13.01 6.66
CA GLN A 137 7.73 -14.24 6.30
C GLN A 137 8.33 -14.86 5.03
N GLY A 138 7.85 -16.06 4.67
CA GLY A 138 8.17 -16.68 3.38
C GLY A 138 9.37 -17.64 3.37
N GLU A 139 9.58 -18.25 2.20
CA GLU A 139 10.66 -19.22 1.95
C GLU A 139 12.04 -18.53 1.84
N PRO A 140 13.14 -19.16 2.29
CA PRO A 140 14.47 -18.58 2.07
C PRO A 140 14.84 -18.66 0.58
N LEU A 141 15.26 -17.55 -0.01
CA LEU A 141 15.69 -17.47 -1.40
C LEU A 141 16.89 -16.51 -1.51
N ALA A 142 18.11 -17.06 -1.52
CA ALA A 142 19.32 -16.25 -1.63
C ALA A 142 19.50 -15.75 -3.07
N GLY A 143 19.32 -14.44 -3.31
CA GLY A 143 19.52 -13.82 -4.61
C GLY A 143 20.97 -13.95 -5.10
N ALA A 144 21.13 -14.15 -6.41
CA ALA A 144 22.44 -14.35 -7.03
C ALA A 144 23.19 -13.04 -7.26
N ALA A 145 24.50 -13.13 -7.46
CA ALA A 145 25.36 -12.00 -7.83
C ALA A 145 25.35 -11.71 -9.36
N THR A 146 24.70 -12.55 -10.17
CA THR A 146 24.57 -12.39 -11.63
C THR A 146 23.14 -12.68 -12.07
N THR A 147 22.76 -12.23 -13.27
CA THR A 147 21.48 -12.60 -13.91
C THR A 147 21.45 -14.07 -14.37
N ALA A 148 22.61 -14.68 -14.65
CA ALA A 148 22.70 -16.06 -15.15
C ALA A 148 22.34 -17.11 -14.10
N ASP A 149 22.68 -16.84 -12.84
CA ASP A 149 22.43 -17.75 -11.70
C ASP A 149 21.16 -17.37 -10.90
N ALA A 150 20.38 -16.40 -11.38
CA ALA A 150 19.27 -15.79 -10.65
C ALA A 150 18.15 -16.81 -10.32
N PRO A 151 17.89 -17.13 -9.04
CA PRO A 151 16.99 -18.22 -8.66
C PRO A 151 15.52 -17.84 -8.89
N ALA A 152 14.72 -18.81 -9.32
CA ALA A 152 13.35 -18.58 -9.79
C ALA A 152 12.34 -18.28 -8.65
N MET A 153 11.72 -17.11 -8.70
CA MET A 153 10.57 -16.73 -7.89
C MET A 153 9.27 -17.35 -8.45
N ARG A 154 8.40 -17.84 -7.57
CA ARG A 154 7.06 -18.35 -7.93
C ARG A 154 5.96 -17.31 -7.63
N PRO A 155 4.90 -17.22 -8.44
CA PRO A 155 3.82 -16.26 -8.20
C PRO A 155 3.04 -16.60 -6.92
N ALA A 156 2.56 -15.55 -6.24
CA ALA A 156 1.90 -15.58 -4.94
C ALA A 156 2.73 -16.16 -3.77
N VAL A 157 4.04 -16.39 -3.96
CA VAL A 157 4.96 -16.77 -2.88
C VAL A 157 5.70 -15.55 -2.34
N THR A 158 5.73 -15.43 -1.01
CA THR A 158 6.62 -14.52 -0.28
C THR A 158 7.94 -15.26 0.01
N TYR A 159 9.06 -14.54 -0.12
CA TYR A 159 10.42 -15.00 0.10
C TYR A 159 11.17 -14.08 1.06
N ARG A 160 12.27 -14.59 1.63
CA ARG A 160 13.19 -13.81 2.48
C ARG A 160 14.66 -14.02 2.09
N ASP A 161 15.44 -12.95 2.25
CA ASP A 161 16.90 -12.92 2.07
C ASP A 161 17.51 -11.85 3.02
N SER A 162 18.76 -11.45 2.82
CA SER A 162 19.36 -10.22 3.38
C SER A 162 20.29 -9.53 2.38
N ILE A 163 20.57 -8.24 2.54
CA ILE A 163 21.39 -7.45 1.63
C ILE A 163 22.37 -6.52 2.37
N LYS A 164 23.66 -6.61 2.02
CA LYS A 164 24.75 -5.78 2.56
C LYS A 164 24.76 -4.38 1.92
N PRO A 165 25.45 -3.38 2.51
CA PRO A 165 25.74 -2.12 1.83
C PRO A 165 26.30 -2.38 0.43
N ASP A 166 25.79 -1.63 -0.55
CA ASP A 166 26.20 -1.61 -1.95
C ASP A 166 26.17 -2.99 -2.68
N GLU A 167 25.52 -3.98 -2.08
CA GLU A 167 25.31 -5.30 -2.69
C GLU A 167 24.15 -5.25 -3.69
N THR A 168 24.31 -5.98 -4.80
CA THR A 168 23.28 -6.15 -5.82
C THR A 168 22.92 -7.62 -5.94
N LYS A 169 21.63 -7.92 -5.86
CA LYS A 169 21.08 -9.28 -5.91
C LYS A 169 20.06 -9.43 -7.03
N PHE A 170 20.11 -10.59 -7.68
CA PHE A 170 19.27 -10.91 -8.83
C PHE A 170 18.37 -12.11 -8.53
N TYR A 171 17.11 -12.04 -8.95
CA TYR A 171 16.08 -13.07 -8.77
C TYR A 171 15.33 -13.28 -10.10
N GLY A 172 15.17 -14.53 -10.53
CA GLY A 172 14.61 -14.87 -11.83
C GLY A 172 13.09 -14.98 -11.84
N LEU A 173 12.44 -14.57 -12.92
CA LEU A 173 11.00 -14.68 -13.16
C LEU A 173 10.71 -15.20 -14.57
N ALA A 174 10.10 -16.38 -14.66
CA ALA A 174 9.57 -16.88 -15.93
C ALA A 174 8.18 -16.26 -16.19
N LEU A 175 8.06 -15.38 -17.20
CA LEU A 175 6.84 -14.62 -17.47
C LEU A 175 6.30 -14.91 -18.88
N ASP A 176 4.98 -15.09 -18.99
CA ASP A 176 4.29 -15.33 -20.25
C ASP A 176 3.87 -14.02 -20.97
N ALA A 177 3.56 -14.09 -22.26
CA ALA A 177 3.23 -12.95 -23.12
C ALA A 177 1.80 -12.38 -22.95
N LYS A 178 1.12 -12.64 -21.83
CA LYS A 178 -0.30 -12.29 -21.60
C LYS A 178 -0.58 -11.86 -20.16
N SER A 179 0.03 -12.51 -19.17
CA SER A 179 -0.10 -12.16 -17.76
C SER A 179 0.80 -10.97 -17.41
N SER A 180 0.28 -10.01 -16.64
CA SER A 180 1.11 -8.94 -16.07
C SER A 180 1.74 -9.40 -14.76
N ALA A 181 2.88 -8.80 -14.38
CA ALA A 181 3.64 -9.14 -13.18
C ALA A 181 3.92 -7.90 -12.35
N ALA A 182 3.94 -8.04 -11.03
CA ALA A 182 4.45 -7.06 -10.09
C ALA A 182 5.33 -7.77 -9.04
N VAL A 183 6.50 -7.22 -8.75
CA VAL A 183 7.49 -7.84 -7.86
C VAL A 183 7.94 -6.83 -6.82
N SER A 184 7.60 -7.07 -5.56
CA SER A 184 7.93 -6.19 -4.44
C SER A 184 9.17 -6.66 -3.70
N ALA A 185 10.03 -5.74 -3.28
CA ALA A 185 11.12 -6.00 -2.34
C ALA A 185 11.13 -4.93 -1.25
N PHE A 186 11.27 -5.38 0.01
CA PHE A 186 11.27 -4.53 1.20
C PHE A 186 12.45 -4.88 2.11
N ALA A 187 13.24 -3.88 2.50
CA ALA A 187 14.24 -4.01 3.53
C ALA A 187 13.66 -3.66 4.91
N VAL A 188 14.05 -4.43 5.91
CA VAL A 188 13.68 -4.24 7.32
C VAL A 188 14.97 -4.04 8.13
N PRO A 189 15.56 -2.84 8.13
CA PRO A 189 16.74 -2.56 8.95
C PRO A 189 16.45 -2.82 10.43
N PRO A 190 17.46 -3.17 11.25
CA PRO A 190 17.31 -3.24 12.69
C PRO A 190 16.84 -1.89 13.26
N THR A 191 15.86 -1.90 14.15
CA THR A 191 15.37 -0.69 14.82
C THR A 191 16.52 0.03 15.55
N GLY A 192 16.78 1.28 15.18
CA GLY A 192 17.87 2.08 15.72
C GLY A 192 19.23 1.89 15.04
N SER A 193 19.31 1.13 13.95
CA SER A 193 20.47 1.19 13.03
C SER A 193 20.64 2.59 12.48
N ARG A 194 21.89 2.97 12.16
CA ARG A 194 22.19 4.22 11.49
C ARG A 194 21.88 4.09 9.99
N VAL A 195 21.05 4.98 9.48
CA VAL A 195 20.72 5.11 8.05
C VAL A 195 20.79 6.58 7.66
N GLY A 196 21.28 6.89 6.46
CA GLY A 196 21.27 8.25 5.91
C GLY A 196 20.07 8.51 4.98
N TYR A 197 19.86 9.78 4.62
CA TYR A 197 18.81 10.22 3.70
C TYR A 197 18.71 9.37 2.41
N GLY A 198 19.86 9.06 1.81
CA GLY A 198 20.00 8.31 0.54
C GLY A 198 20.21 6.79 0.70
N ASP A 199 20.28 6.27 1.92
CA ASP A 199 20.21 4.83 2.16
C ASP A 199 18.87 4.30 1.62
N GLY A 200 18.86 3.14 0.96
CA GLY A 200 17.62 2.65 0.33
C GLY A 200 17.76 1.35 -0.46
N LEU A 201 16.70 1.06 -1.22
CA LEU A 201 16.69 0.02 -2.25
C LEU A 201 16.38 0.62 -3.63
N GLU A 202 17.18 0.26 -4.63
CA GLU A 202 16.81 0.34 -6.05
C GLU A 202 16.30 -1.02 -6.53
N LEU A 203 15.15 -1.05 -7.18
CA LEU A 203 14.56 -2.24 -7.81
C LEU A 203 14.49 -2.01 -9.32
N LYS A 204 14.94 -2.97 -10.13
CA LYS A 204 14.82 -2.93 -11.61
C LYS A 204 14.30 -4.26 -12.12
N LEU A 205 13.32 -4.24 -13.01
CA LEU A 205 12.84 -5.42 -13.71
C LEU A 205 13.39 -5.42 -15.13
N GLN A 206 14.23 -6.40 -15.45
CA GLN A 206 14.92 -6.49 -16.73
C GLN A 206 14.49 -7.70 -17.55
N SER A 207 14.44 -7.52 -18.87
CA SER A 207 14.29 -8.55 -19.89
C SER A 207 15.59 -9.35 -20.08
N ALA A 208 15.52 -10.53 -20.71
CA ALA A 208 16.68 -11.38 -20.99
C ALA A 208 17.74 -10.75 -21.92
N ASP A 209 17.36 -9.73 -22.70
CA ASP A 209 18.27 -8.92 -23.53
C ASP A 209 18.88 -7.72 -22.77
N GLY A 210 18.56 -7.56 -21.48
CA GLY A 210 18.99 -6.45 -20.63
C GLY A 210 18.07 -5.23 -20.66
N SER A 211 17.04 -5.20 -21.52
CA SER A 211 16.09 -4.08 -21.61
C SER A 211 15.35 -3.88 -20.28
N GLU A 212 15.33 -2.64 -19.78
CA GLU A 212 14.60 -2.28 -18.57
C GLU A 212 13.09 -2.18 -18.86
N CYS A 213 12.29 -2.85 -18.02
CA CYS A 213 10.83 -2.87 -18.12
C CYS A 213 10.17 -1.86 -17.17
N ASP A 214 10.76 -1.70 -15.97
CA ASP A 214 10.37 -0.77 -14.91
C ASP A 214 11.54 -0.67 -13.90
N SER A 215 11.72 0.51 -13.30
CA SER A 215 12.74 0.80 -12.30
C SER A 215 12.16 1.71 -11.23
N GLN A 216 12.32 1.34 -9.95
CA GLN A 216 11.74 2.04 -8.81
C GLN A 216 12.70 2.10 -7.63
N GLU A 217 12.77 3.25 -6.98
CA GLU A 217 13.62 3.51 -5.81
C GLU A 217 12.80 3.67 -4.52
N ALA A 218 13.41 3.37 -3.38
CA ALA A 218 12.84 3.54 -2.05
C ALA A 218 13.94 3.85 -1.02
N HIS A 219 14.14 5.14 -0.72
CA HIS A 219 15.13 5.64 0.25
C HIS A 219 14.48 6.12 1.56
N PHE A 220 15.28 6.34 2.61
CA PHE A 220 14.76 6.83 3.89
C PHE A 220 14.23 8.26 3.82
N GLN A 221 14.87 9.15 3.05
CA GLN A 221 14.50 10.58 2.90
C GLN A 221 14.51 11.37 4.23
N ASP A 222 15.13 10.84 5.28
CA ASP A 222 15.51 11.52 6.54
C ASP A 222 16.64 10.69 7.20
N ASP A 223 17.42 11.30 8.10
CA ASP A 223 18.60 10.67 8.73
C ASP A 223 18.23 9.98 10.05
N GLY A 224 18.49 8.67 10.15
CA GLY A 224 18.22 7.87 11.35
C GLY A 224 16.82 7.26 11.45
N ASP A 225 15.94 7.48 10.46
CA ASP A 225 14.58 6.92 10.41
C ASP A 225 14.56 5.43 10.01
N ALA A 226 15.27 4.57 10.76
CA ALA A 226 15.45 3.15 10.46
C ALA A 226 14.15 2.33 10.59
N ARG A 227 13.31 2.44 9.55
CA ARG A 227 11.98 1.84 9.36
C ARG A 227 11.98 0.80 8.22
N PRO A 228 10.93 -0.03 8.07
CA PRO A 228 10.75 -0.83 6.86
C PRO A 228 10.58 0.06 5.62
N ILE A 229 11.38 -0.17 4.59
CA ILE A 229 11.36 0.57 3.31
C ILE A 229 11.31 -0.40 2.12
N GLY A 230 10.75 0.05 1.00
CA GLY A 230 10.60 -0.78 -0.20
C GLY A 230 9.48 -0.31 -1.11
N THR A 231 9.34 -0.99 -2.24
CA THR A 231 8.34 -0.73 -3.29
C THR A 231 8.19 -1.98 -4.18
N ALA A 232 7.60 -1.85 -5.36
CA ALA A 232 7.51 -2.91 -6.36
C ALA A 232 7.78 -2.37 -7.78
N VAL A 233 8.36 -3.22 -8.63
CA VAL A 233 8.49 -3.02 -10.08
C VAL A 233 7.52 -3.92 -10.84
N SER A 234 7.09 -3.49 -12.03
CA SER A 234 6.01 -4.13 -12.78
C SER A 234 6.34 -4.38 -14.25
N ARG A 235 5.77 -5.43 -14.82
CA ARG A 235 5.66 -5.67 -16.28
C ARG A 235 4.18 -5.72 -16.62
N LEU A 236 3.71 -4.70 -17.34
CA LEU A 236 2.29 -4.53 -17.66
C LEU A 236 2.04 -4.86 -19.15
N ILE A 237 1.19 -5.86 -19.39
CA ILE A 237 0.84 -6.29 -20.75
C ILE A 237 -0.15 -5.29 -21.37
N GLY A 238 0.12 -4.90 -22.62
CA GLY A 238 -0.63 -3.90 -23.37
C GLY A 238 -0.27 -2.45 -23.05
N VAL A 239 0.72 -2.21 -22.17
CA VAL A 239 1.24 -0.87 -21.85
C VAL A 239 2.65 -0.74 -22.44
N GLY A 240 2.84 0.26 -23.29
CA GLY A 240 4.09 0.43 -24.05
C GLY A 240 4.35 -0.67 -25.08
N SER A 241 5.55 -0.65 -25.67
CA SER A 241 6.03 -1.65 -26.63
C SER A 241 7.09 -2.60 -26.08
N GLN A 242 7.71 -2.24 -24.95
CA GLN A 242 8.82 -2.99 -24.36
C GLN A 242 8.31 -4.18 -23.52
N CYS A 243 9.14 -5.20 -23.34
CA CYS A 243 8.90 -6.30 -22.40
C CYS A 243 7.55 -7.03 -22.53
N GLN A 244 6.97 -7.14 -23.74
CA GLN A 244 5.68 -7.80 -23.94
C GLN A 244 5.80 -9.33 -24.13
N ASP A 245 6.97 -9.84 -24.54
CA ASP A 245 7.17 -11.24 -24.94
C ASP A 245 7.29 -12.22 -23.77
N VAL A 246 7.10 -13.51 -24.08
CA VAL A 246 7.35 -14.63 -23.16
C VAL A 246 8.86 -14.85 -23.02
N ASN A 247 9.39 -14.70 -21.81
CA ASN A 247 10.82 -14.82 -21.57
C ASN A 247 11.15 -15.09 -20.09
N GLN A 248 12.43 -15.33 -19.81
CA GLN A 248 12.99 -15.12 -18.48
C GLN A 248 13.24 -13.63 -18.28
N TYR A 249 12.76 -13.10 -17.17
CA TYR A 249 13.01 -11.74 -16.68
C TYR A 249 13.77 -11.83 -15.36
N THR A 250 14.42 -10.75 -14.96
CA THR A 250 15.17 -10.68 -13.70
C THR A 250 14.77 -9.46 -12.89
N LEU A 251 14.41 -9.66 -11.62
CA LEU A 251 14.40 -8.59 -10.62
C LEU A 251 15.85 -8.39 -10.14
N GLN A 252 16.39 -7.21 -10.39
CA GLN A 252 17.55 -6.68 -9.68
C GLN A 252 17.06 -5.95 -8.42
N VAL A 253 17.71 -6.19 -7.28
CA VAL A 253 17.59 -5.40 -6.05
C VAL A 253 19.00 -4.96 -5.65
N HIS A 254 19.25 -3.66 -5.63
CA HIS A 254 20.49 -3.05 -5.14
C HIS A 254 20.19 -2.28 -3.84
N ARG A 255 21.08 -2.37 -2.85
CA ARG A 255 21.01 -1.53 -1.65
C ARG A 255 21.99 -0.36 -1.80
N THR A 256 21.49 0.87 -1.80
CA THR A 256 22.34 2.06 -1.65
C THR A 256 22.65 2.28 -0.17
N SER A 257 23.86 2.72 0.17
CA SER A 257 24.19 3.18 1.54
C SER A 257 25.26 4.27 1.54
N ASP A 258 25.12 5.24 2.44
CA ASP A 258 26.21 6.17 2.74
C ASP A 258 27.34 5.48 3.52
N GLY A 259 28.57 5.96 3.34
CA GLY A 259 29.77 5.45 4.02
C GLY A 259 29.77 5.64 5.54
N THR A 260 28.84 6.43 6.10
CA THR A 260 28.64 6.55 7.56
C THR A 260 27.55 5.63 8.12
N SER A 261 26.73 4.99 7.28
CA SER A 261 25.58 4.15 7.68
C SER A 261 25.97 2.80 8.27
N ASP A 262 24.97 2.07 8.81
CA ASP A 262 25.16 0.77 9.46
C ASP A 262 25.62 -0.30 8.43
N PRO A 263 26.83 -0.89 8.59
CA PRO A 263 27.36 -1.86 7.65
C PRO A 263 26.71 -3.25 7.77
N GLY A 264 25.83 -3.46 8.76
CA GLY A 264 25.07 -4.69 8.91
C GLY A 264 24.13 -4.95 7.73
N ALA A 265 24.02 -6.21 7.30
CA ALA A 265 23.10 -6.60 6.23
C ALA A 265 21.64 -6.42 6.68
N TRP A 266 20.83 -5.77 5.85
CA TRP A 266 19.40 -5.61 6.12
C TRP A 266 18.63 -6.88 5.69
N PRO A 267 17.80 -7.46 6.56
CA PRO A 267 16.82 -8.47 6.18
C PRO A 267 15.87 -7.98 5.06
N LEU A 268 15.59 -8.83 4.06
CA LEU A 268 14.68 -8.56 2.95
C LEU A 268 13.42 -9.44 3.00
N GLU A 269 12.25 -8.87 2.70
CA GLU A 269 11.06 -9.61 2.24
C GLU A 269 10.83 -9.34 0.74
N LEU A 270 10.66 -10.39 -0.06
CA LEU A 270 10.35 -10.30 -1.49
C LEU A 270 9.03 -11.01 -1.80
N ARG A 271 8.28 -10.56 -2.81
CA ARG A 271 7.04 -11.21 -3.25
C ARG A 271 6.78 -10.96 -4.73
N TYR A 272 6.42 -12.02 -5.47
CA TYR A 272 5.97 -11.93 -6.85
C TYR A 272 4.44 -12.11 -6.90
N VAL A 273 3.73 -11.15 -7.49
CA VAL A 273 2.30 -11.21 -7.82
C VAL A 273 2.12 -11.29 -9.34
N SER A 274 1.26 -12.19 -9.80
CA SER A 274 0.81 -12.25 -11.20
C SER A 274 -0.63 -11.76 -11.31
N GLU A 275 -0.88 -10.86 -12.26
CA GLU A 275 -2.21 -10.46 -12.70
C GLU A 275 -2.59 -11.31 -13.94
N PRO A 276 -3.70 -12.06 -13.90
CA PRO A 276 -4.16 -12.85 -15.05
C PRO A 276 -4.46 -11.97 -16.28
N PRO A 277 -4.34 -12.51 -17.50
CA PRO A 277 -4.78 -11.80 -18.70
C PRO A 277 -6.29 -11.52 -18.69
N LEU A 278 -6.71 -10.57 -19.51
CA LEU A 278 -8.13 -10.40 -19.85
C LEU A 278 -8.58 -11.50 -20.82
N ARG A 279 -9.90 -11.77 -20.85
CA ARG A 279 -10.52 -12.73 -21.77
C ARG A 279 -10.29 -12.32 -23.24
N PRO A 280 -10.13 -13.28 -24.17
CA PRO A 280 -10.02 -12.99 -25.60
C PRO A 280 -11.17 -12.09 -26.09
N GLY A 281 -10.83 -11.04 -26.83
CA GLY A 281 -11.77 -10.03 -27.32
C GLY A 281 -12.00 -8.84 -26.38
N ALA A 282 -11.54 -8.89 -25.12
CA ALA A 282 -11.37 -7.68 -24.32
C ALA A 282 -10.16 -6.87 -24.81
N PRO A 283 -10.22 -5.53 -24.87
CA PRO A 283 -9.07 -4.72 -25.25
C PRO A 283 -8.05 -4.69 -24.10
N ALA A 284 -6.76 -4.82 -24.42
CA ALA A 284 -5.69 -4.88 -23.41
C ALA A 284 -5.59 -3.59 -22.57
N LEU A 285 -5.88 -2.45 -23.22
CA LEU A 285 -6.08 -1.13 -22.61
C LEU A 285 -7.57 -0.75 -22.69
N PRO A 286 -8.21 -0.26 -21.62
CA PRO A 286 -9.63 0.12 -21.68
C PRO A 286 -9.88 1.32 -22.59
N THR A 287 -11.08 1.37 -23.18
CA THR A 287 -11.59 2.55 -23.91
C THR A 287 -12.13 3.65 -22.97
N ALA A 288 -12.34 3.33 -21.69
CA ALA A 288 -12.59 4.31 -20.66
C ALA A 288 -11.26 4.99 -20.27
N PRO A 289 -11.23 6.32 -20.06
CA PRO A 289 -10.02 7.01 -19.64
C PRO A 289 -9.55 6.54 -18.25
N PRO A 290 -8.28 6.81 -17.88
CA PRO A 290 -7.84 6.80 -16.49
C PRO A 290 -8.74 7.65 -15.58
N ALA A 291 -8.59 7.43 -14.28
CA ALA A 291 -9.14 8.33 -13.28
C ALA A 291 -8.55 9.75 -13.44
N PRO A 292 -9.32 10.83 -13.15
CA PRO A 292 -8.82 12.19 -13.30
C PRO A 292 -7.61 12.42 -12.38
N ALA A 293 -6.56 13.03 -12.94
CA ALA A 293 -5.33 13.34 -12.22
C ALA A 293 -5.59 14.15 -10.93
N LEU A 294 -4.87 13.80 -9.86
CA LEU A 294 -5.01 14.41 -8.53
C LEU A 294 -4.34 15.80 -8.42
N THR A 295 -4.09 16.46 -9.55
CA THR A 295 -3.35 17.73 -9.59
C THR A 295 -4.23 18.89 -9.09
N PRO A 296 -3.71 19.80 -8.24
CA PRO A 296 -4.45 20.96 -7.79
C PRO A 296 -4.73 21.98 -8.91
N GLY A 297 -5.79 21.77 -9.68
CA GLY A 297 -6.42 22.84 -10.45
C GLY A 297 -7.04 23.91 -9.53
N PRO A 298 -7.37 25.12 -10.02
CA PRO A 298 -7.88 26.22 -9.20
C PRO A 298 -9.26 25.99 -8.56
N ALA A 299 -9.89 24.85 -8.83
CA ALA A 299 -11.13 24.38 -8.19
C ALA A 299 -10.95 23.08 -7.38
N SER A 300 -9.72 22.58 -7.24
CA SER A 300 -9.41 21.36 -6.49
C SER A 300 -9.33 21.69 -5.00
N ALA A 301 -10.39 21.37 -4.26
CA ALA A 301 -10.39 21.47 -2.81
C ALA A 301 -9.55 20.33 -2.21
N SER A 302 -8.67 20.65 -1.25
CA SER A 302 -7.97 19.64 -0.46
C SER A 302 -8.97 18.66 0.16
N PRO A 303 -8.65 17.36 0.25
CA PRO A 303 -9.52 16.40 0.92
C PRO A 303 -9.83 16.85 2.35
N THR A 304 -11.03 16.54 2.83
CA THR A 304 -11.46 16.86 4.19
C THR A 304 -11.47 15.59 5.07
N PRO A 305 -11.03 15.67 6.34
CA PRO A 305 -11.00 14.52 7.22
C PRO A 305 -12.40 14.08 7.64
N LEU A 306 -12.65 12.76 7.69
CA LEU A 306 -13.90 12.21 8.20
C LEU A 306 -14.06 12.53 9.70
N THR A 307 -14.90 13.52 10.02
CA THR A 307 -15.16 13.99 11.39
C THR A 307 -16.25 13.21 12.10
N ALA A 308 -17.18 12.59 11.36
CA ALA A 308 -18.35 11.91 11.88
C ALA A 308 -18.15 10.39 12.05
N GLY A 309 -18.76 9.84 13.12
CA GLY A 309 -18.79 8.40 13.40
C GLY A 309 -18.18 8.03 14.75
N THR A 310 -18.56 6.87 15.29
CA THR A 310 -18.00 6.35 16.54
C THR A 310 -16.56 5.86 16.34
N PRO A 311 -15.56 6.40 17.07
CA PRO A 311 -14.21 5.86 17.04
C PRO A 311 -14.17 4.42 17.54
N ARG A 312 -13.43 3.55 16.82
CA ARG A 312 -13.12 2.17 17.22
C ARG A 312 -11.63 2.06 17.53
N GLN A 313 -11.23 1.04 18.29
CA GLN A 313 -9.80 0.70 18.37
C GLN A 313 -9.39 -0.08 17.12
N ALA A 314 -8.17 0.15 16.66
CA ALA A 314 -7.42 -0.72 15.77
C ALA A 314 -6.14 -1.16 16.49
N HIS A 315 -5.52 -2.23 16.00
CA HIS A 315 -4.24 -2.74 16.50
C HIS A 315 -3.35 -3.06 15.29
N GLY A 316 -2.58 -2.06 14.83
CA GLY A 316 -1.75 -2.12 13.64
C GLY A 316 -0.75 -3.28 13.68
N GLY A 317 -0.65 -3.99 12.56
CA GLY A 317 0.31 -5.06 12.37
C GLY A 317 1.75 -4.54 12.24
N ALA A 318 2.71 -5.45 12.22
CA ALA A 318 4.14 -5.11 12.10
C ALA A 318 4.65 -5.12 10.65
N GLY A 319 3.83 -5.58 9.71
CA GLY A 319 4.13 -5.72 8.29
C GLY A 319 2.89 -6.19 7.53
N PHE A 320 2.92 -6.14 6.18
CA PHE A 320 1.74 -6.31 5.30
C PHE A 320 0.82 -7.50 5.64
N GLU A 321 1.38 -8.70 5.85
CA GLU A 321 0.58 -9.91 6.13
C GLU A 321 -0.22 -9.81 7.44
N THR A 322 0.33 -9.11 8.45
CA THR A 322 -0.32 -8.88 9.76
C THR A 322 -1.20 -7.63 9.82
N ALA A 323 -1.20 -6.81 8.77
CA ALA A 323 -1.78 -5.47 8.76
C ALA A 323 -3.27 -5.47 9.18
N ALA A 324 -3.63 -4.50 10.04
CA ALA A 324 -4.96 -4.41 10.62
C ALA A 324 -6.02 -4.01 9.59
N ALA A 325 -7.07 -4.82 9.43
CA ALA A 325 -8.11 -4.57 8.46
C ALA A 325 -9.06 -3.47 8.95
N VAL A 326 -9.06 -2.31 8.27
CA VAL A 326 -9.85 -1.12 8.62
C VAL A 326 -10.71 -0.68 7.43
N ARG A 327 -11.94 -0.24 7.71
CA ARG A 327 -12.92 0.24 6.71
C ARG A 327 -13.34 1.68 7.03
N THR A 328 -14.17 2.29 6.18
CA THR A 328 -14.75 3.63 6.39
C THR A 328 -15.18 3.86 7.85
N GLY A 329 -14.63 4.89 8.47
CA GLY A 329 -14.79 5.23 9.88
C GLY A 329 -13.52 5.77 10.54
N ILE A 330 -13.62 6.00 11.84
CA ILE A 330 -12.56 6.54 12.70
C ILE A 330 -11.99 5.41 13.54
N TRP A 331 -10.67 5.27 13.54
CA TRP A 331 -9.91 4.22 14.22
C TRP A 331 -8.82 4.85 15.09
N LYS A 332 -8.63 4.34 16.30
CA LYS A 332 -7.61 4.78 17.25
C LYS A 332 -6.60 3.67 17.48
N ASP A 333 -5.34 4.04 17.62
CA ASP A 333 -4.24 3.15 18.03
C ASP A 333 -3.13 3.98 18.69
N GLN A 334 -2.00 3.37 19.02
CA GLN A 334 -0.80 4.04 19.52
C GLN A 334 0.44 3.52 18.79
N VAL A 335 1.37 4.41 18.45
CA VAL A 335 2.62 4.08 17.75
C VAL A 335 3.80 4.54 18.60
N LEU A 336 4.74 3.62 18.88
CA LEU A 336 5.96 3.96 19.62
C LEU A 336 6.97 4.70 18.71
N PRO A 337 7.82 5.60 19.24
CA PRO A 337 8.97 6.11 18.49
C PRO A 337 9.88 4.97 18.01
N GLY A 338 10.27 5.00 16.74
CA GLY A 338 11.01 3.92 16.07
C GLY A 338 10.15 2.73 15.65
N GLU A 339 8.82 2.85 15.73
CA GLU A 339 7.86 1.83 15.29
C GLU A 339 7.22 2.21 13.95
N THR A 340 6.79 1.20 13.18
CA THR A 340 5.91 1.38 12.02
C THR A 340 4.75 0.41 12.11
N ARG A 341 3.52 0.94 12.12
CA ARG A 341 2.28 0.17 12.20
C ARG A 341 1.60 0.06 10.84
N PHE A 342 1.20 -1.15 10.50
CA PHE A 342 0.57 -1.49 9.23
C PHE A 342 -0.93 -1.73 9.38
N TYR A 343 -1.70 -1.06 8.53
CA TYR A 343 -3.15 -1.19 8.40
C TYR A 343 -3.48 -1.47 6.93
N LYS A 344 -4.70 -1.94 6.64
CA LYS A 344 -5.15 -2.19 5.27
C LYS A 344 -6.62 -1.81 5.08
N VAL A 345 -6.89 -1.09 3.99
CA VAL A 345 -8.20 -0.60 3.57
C VAL A 345 -8.66 -1.40 2.35
N PRO A 346 -9.87 -1.98 2.36
CA PRO A 346 -10.42 -2.64 1.18
C PRO A 346 -11.00 -1.58 0.25
N VAL A 347 -10.47 -1.47 -0.98
CA VAL A 347 -10.92 -0.51 -2.00
C VAL A 347 -11.23 -1.29 -3.27
N ASP A 348 -12.50 -1.32 -3.66
CA ASP A 348 -12.95 -2.05 -4.85
C ASP A 348 -12.88 -1.18 -6.12
N TRP A 349 -13.09 -1.78 -7.29
CA TRP A 349 -13.11 -1.07 -8.57
C TRP A 349 -14.09 0.12 -8.54
N GLY A 350 -13.70 1.26 -9.10
CA GLY A 350 -14.50 2.49 -9.12
C GLY A 350 -14.62 3.21 -7.77
N GLN A 351 -14.06 2.66 -6.68
CA GLN A 351 -14.01 3.32 -5.37
C GLN A 351 -12.76 4.17 -5.21
N GLN A 352 -12.83 5.18 -4.34
CA GLN A 352 -11.72 6.06 -4.00
C GLN A 352 -11.49 6.03 -2.49
N ALA A 353 -10.22 5.93 -2.05
CA ALA A 353 -9.87 6.05 -0.64
C ALA A 353 -9.28 7.42 -0.33
N THR A 354 -9.81 8.05 0.72
CA THR A 354 -9.21 9.20 1.40
C THR A 354 -8.86 8.78 2.82
N VAL A 355 -7.63 9.06 3.26
CA VAL A 355 -7.10 8.62 4.54
C VAL A 355 -6.39 9.76 5.26
N PHE A 356 -6.62 9.89 6.57
CA PHE A 356 -5.87 10.80 7.43
C PHE A 356 -5.28 10.04 8.61
N ALA A 357 -4.07 10.42 9.00
CA ALA A 357 -3.44 10.05 10.27
C ALA A 357 -3.29 11.32 11.12
N ASP A 358 -4.13 11.46 12.15
CA ASP A 358 -3.96 12.46 13.20
C ASP A 358 -3.05 11.90 14.28
N PHE A 359 -1.92 12.54 14.53
CA PHE A 359 -0.99 12.24 15.62
C PHE A 359 -1.27 13.22 16.75
N ALA A 360 -1.90 12.75 17.83
CA ALA A 360 -2.13 13.57 19.01
C ALA A 360 -0.84 13.74 19.82
N ALA A 361 -0.81 14.73 20.71
CA ALA A 361 0.24 14.90 21.71
C ALA A 361 0.05 13.89 22.87
N PRO A 362 0.92 12.88 23.06
CA PRO A 362 1.22 12.41 24.42
C PRO A 362 1.96 13.52 25.18
N GLY A 363 1.94 13.50 26.50
CA GLY A 363 2.53 14.57 27.33
C GLY A 363 4.00 14.84 26.97
N ALA A 364 4.32 16.12 26.76
CA ALA A 364 5.65 16.56 26.36
C ALA A 364 6.70 16.18 27.43
N ALA A 365 7.85 15.69 26.95
CA ALA A 365 9.06 15.52 27.76
C ALA A 365 9.94 16.78 27.68
N ASP A 366 10.01 17.39 26.49
CA ASP A 366 10.63 18.69 26.23
C ASP A 366 9.89 19.36 25.05
N GLU A 367 9.24 20.50 25.33
CA GLU A 367 8.50 21.28 24.32
C GLU A 367 9.42 22.02 23.33
N SER A 368 10.74 22.03 23.55
CA SER A 368 11.73 22.67 22.67
C SER A 368 12.37 21.71 21.65
N THR A 369 12.23 20.40 21.81
CA THR A 369 12.79 19.40 20.90
C THR A 369 11.96 19.29 19.61
N PHE A 370 12.63 19.53 18.47
CA PHE A 370 12.07 19.41 17.12
C PHE A 370 12.67 18.20 16.38
N VAL A 371 11.83 17.39 15.74
CA VAL A 371 12.25 16.20 14.98
C VAL A 371 11.82 16.33 13.51
N GLY A 372 12.78 16.23 12.58
CA GLY A 372 12.55 16.13 11.13
C GLY A 372 11.75 14.87 10.79
N SER A 373 10.86 14.96 9.79
CA SER A 373 9.91 13.90 9.38
C SER A 373 9.26 13.10 10.53
N GLY A 374 9.10 13.71 11.70
CA GLY A 374 8.88 13.02 12.98
C GLY A 374 7.67 12.08 13.01
N VAL A 375 6.67 12.35 12.18
CA VAL A 375 5.53 11.46 11.92
C VAL A 375 5.29 11.32 10.41
N ARG A 376 5.03 10.10 9.93
CA ARG A 376 4.95 9.77 8.50
C ARG A 376 3.81 8.79 8.19
N LEU A 377 3.15 8.99 7.04
CA LEU A 377 2.12 8.12 6.49
C LEU A 377 2.49 7.76 5.04
N SER A 378 2.68 6.48 4.76
CA SER A 378 2.90 5.94 3.42
C SER A 378 1.78 4.99 3.01
N VAL A 379 1.39 5.03 1.73
CA VAL A 379 0.33 4.20 1.15
C VAL A 379 0.89 3.30 0.04
N TYR A 380 0.57 2.01 0.12
CA TYR A 380 1.00 0.99 -0.83
C TYR A 380 -0.20 0.31 -1.49
N SER A 381 -0.04 -0.09 -2.75
CA SER A 381 -1.06 -0.78 -3.54
C SER A 381 -1.23 -2.25 -3.10
N PRO A 382 -2.27 -2.98 -3.60
CA PRO A 382 -2.43 -4.40 -3.32
C PRO A 382 -1.22 -5.29 -3.68
N VAL A 383 -0.37 -4.83 -4.61
CA VAL A 383 0.89 -5.50 -5.00
C VAL A 383 2.13 -4.96 -4.27
N ARG A 384 1.92 -4.19 -3.18
CA ARG A 384 2.96 -3.56 -2.33
C ARG A 384 3.84 -2.51 -3.03
N GLU A 385 3.38 -1.96 -4.16
CA GLU A 385 4.00 -0.82 -4.85
C GLU A 385 3.75 0.48 -4.07
N PHE A 386 4.75 1.36 -3.92
CA PHE A 386 4.56 2.64 -3.24
C PHE A 386 3.72 3.61 -4.09
N VAL A 387 2.54 3.99 -3.60
CA VAL A 387 1.59 4.86 -4.32
C VAL A 387 1.84 6.33 -4.02
N VAL A 388 1.92 6.67 -2.74
CA VAL A 388 2.13 8.03 -2.22
C VAL A 388 2.50 7.97 -0.74
N GLY A 389 3.15 9.00 -0.22
CA GLY A 389 3.36 9.18 1.21
C GLY A 389 3.77 10.61 1.52
N ALA A 390 3.57 11.00 2.77
CA ALA A 390 3.92 12.31 3.29
C ALA A 390 4.30 12.22 4.78
N ASP A 391 5.03 13.22 5.26
CA ASP A 391 5.46 13.35 6.65
C ASP A 391 5.30 14.78 7.14
N LYS A 392 5.47 14.95 8.47
CA LYS A 392 5.54 16.23 9.14
C LYS A 392 6.56 16.16 10.26
N SER A 393 7.30 17.26 10.42
CA SER A 393 8.11 17.49 11.63
C SER A 393 7.23 17.43 12.88
N TYR A 394 7.77 16.91 13.98
CA TYR A 394 7.03 16.67 15.21
C TYR A 394 7.80 17.19 16.43
N LEU A 395 7.07 17.82 17.35
CA LEU A 395 7.58 18.45 18.58
C LEU A 395 6.68 18.18 19.79
N GLY A 396 6.00 17.02 19.80
CA GLY A 396 4.99 16.73 20.81
C GLY A 396 3.69 17.53 20.69
N ALA A 397 3.49 18.26 19.58
CA ALA A 397 2.25 18.98 19.28
C ALA A 397 1.37 18.20 18.27
N PRO A 398 0.04 18.41 18.24
CA PRO A 398 -0.85 17.70 17.31
C PRO A 398 -0.49 17.94 15.83
N ALA A 399 -0.33 16.85 15.08
CA ALA A 399 -0.07 16.86 13.64
C ALA A 399 -1.13 16.03 12.90
N SER A 400 -1.41 16.37 11.63
CA SER A 400 -2.31 15.59 10.78
C SER A 400 -1.73 15.48 9.37
N ILE A 401 -1.71 14.26 8.82
CA ILE A 401 -1.29 13.96 7.46
C ILE A 401 -2.48 13.35 6.73
N GLY A 402 -2.80 13.86 5.54
CA GLY A 402 -3.95 13.41 4.76
C GLY A 402 -3.56 13.09 3.32
N GLU A 403 -3.97 11.92 2.84
CA GLU A 403 -3.77 11.47 1.48
C GLU A 403 -5.10 11.09 0.83
N GLN A 404 -5.21 11.33 -0.48
CA GLN A 404 -6.32 10.91 -1.31
C GLN A 404 -5.77 10.17 -2.51
N LEU A 405 -6.23 8.94 -2.73
CA LEU A 405 -5.85 8.14 -3.88
C LEU A 405 -6.73 8.50 -5.09
N ALA A 406 -6.32 8.11 -6.28
CA ALA A 406 -7.21 8.10 -7.44
C ALA A 406 -8.35 7.08 -7.22
N PRO A 407 -9.51 7.24 -7.87
CA PRO A 407 -10.45 6.15 -8.06
C PRO A 407 -9.79 4.92 -8.69
N VAL A 408 -10.00 3.74 -8.10
CA VAL A 408 -9.41 2.48 -8.56
C VAL A 408 -9.95 2.11 -9.93
N SER A 409 -9.10 2.07 -10.95
CA SER A 409 -9.48 1.68 -12.31
C SER A 409 -8.34 0.94 -13.01
N TYR A 410 -8.67 -0.15 -13.69
CA TYR A 410 -7.70 -0.88 -14.52
C TYR A 410 -7.12 0.02 -15.62
N ALA A 411 -7.86 1.05 -16.06
CA ALA A 411 -7.41 2.04 -17.05
C ALA A 411 -6.24 2.90 -16.56
N ASN A 412 -6.08 3.06 -15.24
CA ASN A 412 -5.01 3.88 -14.66
C ASN A 412 -3.61 3.40 -15.09
N ARG A 413 -3.44 2.13 -15.49
CA ARG A 413 -2.18 1.61 -16.04
C ARG A 413 -1.67 2.31 -17.32
N ALA A 414 -2.47 3.18 -17.90
CA ALA A 414 -2.16 3.98 -19.09
C ALA A 414 -1.89 5.47 -18.78
N ASP A 415 -1.85 5.85 -17.50
CA ASP A 415 -1.62 7.24 -17.07
C ASP A 415 -0.14 7.49 -16.77
N ASP A 416 0.33 8.71 -17.07
CA ASP A 416 1.70 9.15 -16.79
C ASP A 416 1.89 9.65 -15.34
N ASP A 417 0.81 10.01 -14.62
CA ASP A 417 0.87 10.33 -13.19
C ASP A 417 0.95 9.04 -12.37
N ALA A 418 2.10 8.77 -11.77
CA ALA A 418 2.32 7.62 -10.89
C ALA A 418 1.29 7.52 -9.74
N ARG A 419 0.76 8.63 -9.22
CA ARG A 419 -0.28 8.60 -8.17
C ARG A 419 -1.65 8.15 -8.69
N VAL A 420 -1.87 8.20 -10.02
CA VAL A 420 -3.00 7.55 -10.70
C VAL A 420 -2.61 6.12 -11.06
N ALA A 421 -1.49 5.92 -11.77
CA ALA A 421 -1.11 4.65 -12.38
C ALA A 421 -0.86 3.50 -11.38
N ARG A 422 -0.45 3.80 -10.15
CA ARG A 422 -0.25 2.81 -9.07
C ARG A 422 -1.56 2.43 -8.36
N VAL A 423 -2.66 3.08 -8.72
CA VAL A 423 -4.02 2.82 -8.24
C VAL A 423 -4.81 2.00 -9.28
N ARG A 424 -4.12 1.04 -9.93
CA ARG A 424 -4.63 0.21 -11.05
C ARG A 424 -5.25 -1.13 -10.66
N TYR A 425 -5.30 -1.45 -9.36
CA TYR A 425 -5.76 -2.73 -8.81
C TYR A 425 -6.80 -2.51 -7.70
N ALA A 426 -7.95 -3.17 -7.75
CA ALA A 426 -8.78 -3.32 -6.55
C ALA A 426 -8.09 -4.24 -5.54
N GLY A 427 -8.45 -4.13 -4.26
CA GLY A 427 -7.97 -5.00 -3.19
C GLY A 427 -7.62 -4.25 -1.91
N TRP A 428 -6.61 -4.74 -1.20
CA TRP A 428 -6.13 -4.16 0.05
C TRP A 428 -5.07 -3.08 -0.22
N TYR A 429 -5.41 -1.82 -0.01
CA TYR A 429 -4.44 -0.72 0.05
C TYR A 429 -3.88 -0.60 1.46
N TYR A 430 -2.55 -0.65 1.60
CA TYR A 430 -1.88 -0.71 2.89
C TYR A 430 -1.43 0.67 3.34
N LEU A 431 -1.65 0.98 4.62
CA LEU A 431 -1.17 2.19 5.28
C LEU A 431 -0.02 1.81 6.21
N ALA A 432 1.16 2.38 6.00
CA ALA A 432 2.26 2.32 6.94
C ALA A 432 2.33 3.65 7.70
N VAL A 433 2.15 3.61 9.02
CA VAL A 433 2.22 4.76 9.92
C VAL A 433 3.50 4.64 10.73
N SER A 434 4.43 5.57 10.53
CA SER A 434 5.75 5.57 11.20
C SER A 434 5.87 6.77 12.14
N VAL A 435 6.57 6.56 13.27
CA VAL A 435 7.00 7.64 14.18
C VAL A 435 8.51 7.55 14.31
N HIS A 436 9.20 8.64 14.00
CA HIS A 436 10.66 8.71 13.99
C HIS A 436 11.25 8.38 15.39
N PRO A 437 12.37 7.62 15.50
CA PRO A 437 12.93 7.22 16.79
C PRO A 437 13.24 8.41 17.71
N ASP A 438 13.73 9.53 17.16
CA ASP A 438 14.03 10.74 17.94
C ASP A 438 12.80 11.43 18.54
N VAL A 439 11.56 11.06 18.18
CA VAL A 439 10.36 11.57 18.88
C VAL A 439 10.35 11.18 20.36
N ALA A 440 11.06 10.11 20.76
CA ALA A 440 11.30 9.77 22.16
C ALA A 440 12.09 10.84 22.95
N LYS A 441 12.70 11.83 22.28
CA LYS A 441 13.33 13.01 22.91
C LYS A 441 12.30 14.10 23.24
N ALA A 442 11.25 14.25 22.41
CA ALA A 442 10.21 15.27 22.56
C ALA A 442 9.07 14.82 23.50
N VAL A 443 8.73 13.52 23.53
CA VAL A 443 7.55 13.02 24.26
C VAL A 443 7.79 11.76 25.08
N THR A 444 6.96 11.57 26.11
CA THR A 444 6.98 10.35 26.94
C THR A 444 6.03 9.29 26.40
N GLY A 445 6.57 8.18 25.90
CA GLY A 445 5.81 6.97 25.54
C GLY A 445 5.29 6.96 24.10
N ALA A 446 4.17 6.26 23.87
CA ALA A 446 3.59 6.07 22.53
C ALA A 446 2.76 7.28 22.08
N VAL A 447 2.89 7.65 20.81
CA VAL A 447 2.10 8.70 20.15
C VAL A 447 0.70 8.15 19.85
N PRO A 448 -0.39 8.73 20.38
CA PRO A 448 -1.74 8.29 20.07
C PRO A 448 -2.11 8.71 18.64
N VAL A 449 -2.49 7.74 17.81
CA VAL A 449 -2.87 7.97 16.41
C VAL A 449 -4.38 7.78 16.25
N THR A 450 -5.01 8.68 15.50
CA THR A 450 -6.37 8.50 14.99
C THR A 450 -6.34 8.43 13.47
N LEU A 451 -6.54 7.23 12.93
CA LEU A 451 -6.76 7.01 11.51
C LEU A 451 -8.21 7.31 11.14
N ARG A 452 -8.42 8.18 10.16
CA ARG A 452 -9.72 8.43 9.54
C ARG A 452 -9.68 7.85 8.14
N VAL A 453 -10.52 6.86 7.88
CA VAL A 453 -10.63 6.21 6.57
C VAL A 453 -11.97 6.57 5.99
N ASP A 454 -12.00 7.07 4.76
CA ASP A 454 -13.22 7.21 3.97
C ASP A 454 -13.04 6.57 2.59
N VAL A 455 -13.72 5.45 2.36
CA VAL A 455 -13.83 4.80 1.05
C VAL A 455 -15.16 5.20 0.44
N THR A 456 -15.10 5.99 -0.62
CA THR A 456 -16.24 6.55 -1.34
C THR A 456 -16.38 5.91 -2.73
N GLY A 457 -17.47 6.23 -3.44
CA GLY A 457 -17.80 5.60 -4.71
C GLY A 457 -18.49 4.23 -4.53
N ARG A 458 -19.12 3.74 -5.60
CA ARG A 458 -19.76 2.43 -5.65
C ARG A 458 -18.78 1.42 -6.21
N ALA A 459 -18.73 0.21 -5.63
CA ALA A 459 -18.02 -0.92 -6.22
C ALA A 459 -18.55 -1.18 -7.64
N GLY A 460 -17.65 -1.10 -8.62
CA GLY A 460 -17.90 -1.31 -10.04
C GLY A 460 -17.58 -2.73 -10.50
N THR A 461 -17.81 -3.00 -11.78
CA THR A 461 -17.50 -4.30 -12.37
C THR A 461 -15.99 -4.49 -12.49
N ALA A 462 -15.47 -5.59 -11.97
CA ALA A 462 -14.08 -5.98 -12.18
C ALA A 462 -13.76 -6.17 -13.68
N PRO A 463 -12.50 -5.94 -14.10
CA PRO A 463 -12.03 -6.25 -15.45
C PRO A 463 -12.36 -7.70 -15.85
N PRO A 464 -12.59 -7.99 -17.14
CA PRO A 464 -13.00 -9.31 -17.61
C PRO A 464 -11.81 -10.29 -17.65
N TYR A 465 -11.25 -10.61 -16.48
CA TYR A 465 -10.11 -11.51 -16.32
C TYR A 465 -10.40 -12.95 -16.80
N GLN A 466 -9.35 -13.61 -17.29
CA GLN A 466 -9.29 -15.03 -17.65
C GLN A 466 -8.63 -15.85 -16.53
N GLY A 467 -9.15 -15.72 -15.31
CA GLY A 467 -8.66 -16.39 -14.10
C GLY A 467 -9.32 -15.84 -12.83
N ASP A 468 -8.87 -16.27 -11.64
CA ASP A 468 -9.15 -15.54 -10.39
C ASP A 468 -7.99 -14.57 -10.09
N PRO A 469 -8.15 -13.25 -10.28
CA PRO A 469 -7.11 -12.26 -9.96
C PRO A 469 -6.80 -12.19 -8.46
N ALA A 470 -7.75 -12.60 -7.61
CA ALA A 470 -7.60 -12.54 -6.16
C ALA A 470 -6.80 -13.73 -5.58
N ALA A 471 -6.23 -14.59 -6.43
CA ALA A 471 -5.07 -15.42 -6.07
C ALA A 471 -3.78 -14.59 -5.93
N GLY A 472 -3.66 -13.50 -6.70
CA GLY A 472 -2.60 -12.49 -6.56
C GLY A 472 -2.87 -11.45 -5.46
N GLY A 473 -4.08 -11.43 -4.88
CA GLY A 473 -4.55 -10.38 -3.95
C GLY A 473 -5.26 -9.21 -4.63
N ILE A 474 -5.55 -9.31 -5.94
CA ILE A 474 -6.24 -8.27 -6.72
C ILE A 474 -7.76 -8.52 -6.70
N GLY A 475 -8.53 -7.54 -6.25
CA GLY A 475 -9.99 -7.59 -6.06
C GLY A 475 -10.39 -7.65 -4.59
N VAL A 476 -11.59 -7.14 -4.28
CA VAL A 476 -12.20 -7.21 -2.94
C VAL A 476 -13.31 -8.26 -2.95
N ARG A 477 -13.44 -9.07 -1.90
CA ARG A 477 -14.59 -9.98 -1.70
C ARG A 477 -15.39 -9.54 -0.47
N ALA A 478 -16.65 -9.97 -0.37
CA ALA A 478 -17.53 -9.57 0.75
C ALA A 478 -16.97 -9.92 2.15
N HIS A 479 -16.14 -10.97 2.26
CA HIS A 479 -15.50 -11.34 3.51
C HIS A 479 -14.36 -10.39 3.91
N ASP A 480 -13.66 -9.77 2.95
CA ASP A 480 -12.63 -8.77 3.21
C ASP A 480 -13.26 -7.57 3.94
N VAL A 481 -14.33 -7.00 3.36
CA VAL A 481 -15.09 -5.88 3.95
C VAL A 481 -15.71 -6.24 5.31
N ALA A 482 -16.22 -7.46 5.47
CA ALA A 482 -16.78 -7.94 6.74
C ALA A 482 -15.72 -8.16 7.83
N SER A 483 -14.49 -8.54 7.46
CA SER A 483 -13.39 -8.74 8.40
C SER A 483 -12.69 -7.44 8.83
N ALA A 484 -12.95 -6.32 8.16
CA ALA A 484 -12.41 -5.00 8.47
C ALA A 484 -12.98 -4.42 9.78
N ASN A 485 -12.47 -4.93 10.91
CA ASN A 485 -12.92 -4.64 12.27
C ASN A 485 -11.84 -3.97 13.17
N GLY A 486 -10.68 -3.63 12.62
CA GLY A 486 -9.54 -3.02 13.33
C GLY A 486 -8.51 -3.99 13.90
N SER A 487 -8.77 -5.30 13.91
CA SER A 487 -7.83 -6.30 14.44
C SER A 487 -6.67 -6.56 13.47
N ALA A 488 -5.46 -6.74 14.02
CA ALA A 488 -4.35 -7.35 13.29
C ALA A 488 -4.74 -8.76 12.79
N ALA A 489 -4.24 -9.12 11.61
CA ALA A 489 -4.29 -10.50 11.17
C ALA A 489 -3.21 -11.31 11.91
N ALA A 490 -3.57 -12.48 12.44
CA ALA A 490 -2.58 -13.39 13.01
C ALA A 490 -1.61 -13.86 11.90
N ALA A 491 -0.31 -13.75 12.15
CA ALA A 491 0.71 -14.25 11.24
C ALA A 491 0.54 -15.77 11.08
N GLY A 492 0.18 -16.20 9.87
CA GLY A 492 0.01 -17.60 9.51
C GLY A 492 0.32 -17.80 8.03
N PRO A 493 0.66 -19.03 7.60
CA PRO A 493 0.93 -19.30 6.20
C PRO A 493 -0.32 -18.98 5.37
N SER A 494 -0.16 -18.10 4.36
CA SER A 494 -1.21 -17.70 3.44
C SER A 494 -1.51 -18.83 2.43
N ALA A 495 -1.99 -19.95 2.97
CA ALA A 495 -2.20 -21.19 2.25
C ALA A 495 -3.64 -21.30 1.77
N SER A 496 -3.82 -21.57 0.48
CA SER A 496 -5.05 -21.96 -0.22
C SER A 496 -5.56 -23.34 0.25
N SER A 497 -5.77 -23.46 1.56
CA SER A 497 -5.89 -24.69 2.35
C SER A 497 -7.31 -25.26 2.39
N GLY A 498 -8.09 -25.04 1.34
CA GLY A 498 -9.41 -25.66 1.13
C GLY A 498 -9.43 -27.18 1.37
N PRO A 499 -8.56 -27.99 0.73
CA PRO A 499 -8.56 -29.44 0.94
C PRO A 499 -8.14 -29.83 2.36
N LEU A 500 -7.16 -29.15 2.96
CA LEU A 500 -6.70 -29.45 4.33
C LEU A 500 -7.78 -29.18 5.39
N ARG A 501 -8.58 -28.12 5.23
CA ARG A 501 -9.76 -27.88 6.08
C ARG A 501 -10.81 -28.98 5.91
N PHE A 502 -11.04 -29.45 4.68
CA PHE A 502 -11.97 -30.55 4.41
C PHE A 502 -11.52 -31.87 5.06
N VAL A 503 -10.21 -32.19 5.00
CA VAL A 503 -9.61 -33.34 5.69
C VAL A 503 -9.75 -33.22 7.21
N ALA A 504 -9.55 -32.04 7.80
CA ALA A 504 -9.72 -31.83 9.23
C ALA A 504 -11.17 -32.06 9.69
N PHE A 505 -12.17 -31.56 8.96
CA PHE A 505 -13.58 -31.83 9.25
C PHE A 505 -13.96 -33.31 9.05
N ALA A 506 -13.44 -33.97 8.00
CA ALA A 506 -13.65 -35.39 7.77
C ALA A 506 -13.07 -36.27 8.90
N ALA A 507 -11.88 -35.92 9.41
CA ALA A 507 -11.25 -36.63 10.53
C ALA A 507 -12.07 -36.50 11.84
N LEU A 508 -12.60 -35.31 12.14
CA LEU A 508 -13.48 -35.09 13.30
C LEU A 508 -14.82 -35.83 13.18
N GLY A 509 -15.39 -35.90 11.96
CA GLY A 509 -16.57 -36.71 11.66
C GLY A 509 -16.33 -38.21 11.84
N ALA A 510 -15.22 -38.73 11.33
CA ALA A 510 -14.84 -40.13 11.49
C ALA A 510 -14.63 -40.50 12.98
N GLY A 511 -13.95 -39.64 13.74
CA GLY A 511 -13.72 -39.85 15.18
C GLY A 511 -15.01 -39.87 16.00
N THR A 512 -15.97 -38.99 15.70
CA THR A 512 -17.28 -38.98 16.40
C THR A 512 -18.14 -40.21 16.06
N VAL A 513 -18.14 -40.67 14.80
CA VAL A 513 -18.81 -41.94 14.42
C VAL A 513 -18.17 -43.14 15.13
N LEU A 514 -16.84 -43.18 15.25
CA LEU A 514 -16.13 -44.26 15.97
C LEU A 514 -16.50 -44.29 17.47
N LEU A 515 -16.58 -43.13 18.12
CA LEU A 515 -16.96 -43.03 19.53
C LEU A 515 -18.44 -43.40 19.77
N LEU A 516 -19.34 -42.99 18.89
CA LEU A 516 -20.77 -43.35 18.98
C LEU A 516 -21.01 -44.84 18.76
N THR A 517 -20.33 -45.45 17.79
CA THR A 517 -20.41 -46.91 17.55
C THR A 517 -19.81 -47.71 18.71
N LEU A 518 -18.66 -47.30 19.25
CA LEU A 518 -18.07 -47.91 20.44
C LEU A 518 -18.97 -47.78 21.69
N GLY A 519 -19.58 -46.62 21.89
CA GLY A 519 -20.56 -46.39 22.97
C GLY A 519 -21.82 -47.27 22.84
N GLY A 520 -22.34 -47.41 21.61
CA GLY A 520 -23.46 -48.32 21.31
C GLY A 520 -23.12 -49.80 21.54
N TRP A 521 -21.90 -50.21 21.17
CA TRP A 521 -21.39 -51.56 21.45
C TRP A 521 -21.26 -51.82 22.95
N TYR A 522 -20.69 -50.87 23.70
CA TYR A 522 -20.54 -50.99 25.16
C TYR A 522 -21.90 -51.05 25.89
N ALA A 523 -22.87 -50.23 25.47
CA ALA A 523 -24.24 -50.24 26.01
C ALA A 523 -24.99 -51.54 25.70
N THR A 524 -24.82 -52.12 24.50
CA THR A 524 -25.44 -53.40 24.12
C THR A 524 -24.77 -54.59 24.80
N ALA A 525 -23.45 -54.56 25.03
CA ALA A 525 -22.73 -55.55 25.84
C ALA A 525 -23.25 -55.59 27.29
N ARG A 526 -23.34 -54.43 27.98
CA ARG A 526 -23.94 -54.35 29.33
C ARG A 526 -25.38 -54.88 29.36
N ARG A 527 -26.20 -54.58 28.35
CA ARG A 527 -27.61 -55.06 28.24
C ARG A 527 -27.76 -56.56 27.94
N ARG A 528 -26.68 -57.26 27.56
CA ARG A 528 -26.64 -58.73 27.46
C ARG A 528 -26.18 -59.37 28.78
N ALA A 529 -25.15 -58.82 29.42
CA ALA A 529 -24.72 -59.28 30.75
C ALA A 529 -25.86 -59.22 31.79
N GLY A 530 -26.66 -58.14 31.79
CA GLY A 530 -27.81 -57.96 32.68
C GLY A 530 -29.05 -58.84 32.40
N ARG A 531 -28.96 -59.87 31.55
CA ARG A 531 -30.05 -60.84 31.30
C ARG A 531 -29.70 -62.30 31.61
N GLY A 532 -28.47 -62.58 32.04
CA GLY A 532 -28.00 -63.93 32.36
C GLY A 532 -28.21 -64.35 33.81
N ALA A 533 -29.40 -64.13 34.39
CA ALA A 533 -29.68 -64.46 35.79
C ALA A 533 -31.16 -64.87 36.02
N ALA A 534 -31.50 -66.10 35.65
CA ALA A 534 -32.66 -66.81 36.18
C ALA A 534 -32.14 -67.95 37.10
N PRO A 535 -32.68 -68.11 38.32
CA PRO A 535 -32.15 -69.11 39.25
C PRO A 535 -32.53 -70.54 38.81
N ALA A 536 -31.57 -71.45 38.88
CA ALA A 536 -31.84 -72.89 38.78
C ALA A 536 -32.49 -73.38 40.08
N ALA A 537 -33.50 -74.24 39.97
CA ALA A 537 -34.02 -74.97 41.12
C ALA A 537 -33.01 -76.03 41.59
N ALA A 538 -32.94 -76.25 42.90
CA ALA A 538 -32.15 -77.33 43.51
C ALA A 538 -33.06 -78.54 43.82
N ASP A 539 -32.50 -79.75 43.69
CA ASP A 539 -33.25 -81.00 43.70
C ASP A 539 -33.81 -81.47 45.05
N ALA A 540 -34.73 -82.43 44.96
CA ALA A 540 -35.50 -82.97 46.07
C ALA A 540 -34.70 -83.91 47.01
N VAL A 541 -35.17 -84.03 48.25
CA VAL A 541 -34.69 -85.00 49.24
C VAL A 541 -35.67 -86.19 49.32
N PRO A 542 -35.23 -87.43 49.05
CA PRO A 542 -36.06 -88.63 49.23
C PRO A 542 -36.15 -89.05 50.71
N PRO A 543 -37.19 -89.79 51.13
CA PRO A 543 -37.48 -90.08 52.53
C PRO A 543 -36.56 -91.15 53.14
N ARG A 544 -36.40 -91.11 54.47
CA ARG A 544 -35.95 -92.24 55.28
C ARG A 544 -37.13 -92.88 55.99
N SER A 545 -37.18 -94.22 55.98
CA SER A 545 -38.16 -95.01 56.73
C SER A 545 -37.81 -95.12 58.21
N SER A 546 -38.82 -95.46 59.01
CA SER A 546 -38.74 -95.75 60.45
C SER A 546 -37.73 -96.83 60.83
N TRP A 547 -37.10 -96.67 62.00
CA TRP A 547 -37.42 -97.45 63.20
C TRP A 547 -37.28 -96.55 64.44
#